data_AF-A0A087UD26-F1
#
_entry.id   AF-A0A087UD26-F1
#
_cell.length_a   1.000
_cell.length_b   1.000
_cell.length_c   1.000
_cell.angle_alpha   90.00
_cell.angle_beta   90.00
_cell.angle_gamma   90.00
#
_symmetry.space_group_name_H-M   'P 1'
#
loop_
_entity.id
_entity.type
_entity.pdbx_description
1 polymer ?
#
loop_
_entity_poly.entity_id
_entity_poly.type
_entity_poly.pdbx_seq_one_letter_code
_entity_poly.pdbx_strand_id
1 'polypeptide(L)'
;MGDGQQRPLQCQRCNGLAKSQRLLAPVALASGPDGTIYVGDFNLIRKITTDGQVTTIVELSPAQVSYSYHLTVGPVDGHLYISDPEQHQILRTLSMSDFMSPKNNTEVVVGSGEKCLPRDKAECGDGGSAKDAKLAYPKGITITKHGVIYIADGTNIRFVDARGIIHRLIGDYYHKSWRPIPCFATLTLLQ
;
A
#
# COMPACT_ATOMS: atom_id res chain seq x y z
N MET A 1 0.31 -20.22 -10.12
CA MET A 1 0.52 -20.36 -8.67
C MET A 1 -0.82 -20.63 -8.03
N GLY A 2 -0.89 -21.52 -7.05
CA GLY A 2 -2.14 -22.04 -6.48
C GLY A 2 -2.62 -23.33 -7.14
N ASP A 3 -3.14 -24.26 -6.33
CA ASP A 3 -3.71 -25.56 -6.71
C ASP A 3 -5.16 -25.73 -6.23
N GLY A 4 -5.79 -24.64 -5.76
CA GLY A 4 -7.12 -24.64 -5.16
C GLY A 4 -7.17 -25.02 -3.68
N GLN A 5 -6.06 -25.45 -3.07
CA GLN A 5 -5.97 -25.77 -1.65
C GLN A 5 -5.26 -24.66 -0.89
N GLN A 6 -5.74 -24.34 0.31
CA GLN A 6 -5.12 -23.32 1.15
C GLN A 6 -3.79 -23.82 1.74
N ARG A 7 -2.79 -22.95 1.76
CA ARG A 7 -1.56 -23.18 2.56
C ARG A 7 -1.83 -22.90 4.05
N PRO A 8 -1.02 -23.45 4.98
CA PRO A 8 -1.05 -23.02 6.38
C PRO A 8 -0.60 -21.55 6.55
N LEU A 9 -1.07 -20.90 7.62
CA LEU A 9 -0.72 -19.53 7.97
C LEU A 9 0.80 -19.35 8.11
N GLN A 10 1.44 -20.25 8.87
CA GLN A 10 2.88 -20.34 8.97
C GLN A 10 3.41 -21.27 7.87
N CYS A 11 4.03 -20.69 6.85
CA CYS A 11 4.45 -21.43 5.66
C CYS A 11 5.96 -21.64 5.62
N GLN A 12 6.42 -22.81 6.07
CA GLN A 12 7.84 -23.18 6.08
C GLN A 12 8.37 -23.56 4.68
N ARG A 13 7.50 -23.87 3.72
CA ARG A 13 7.85 -24.31 2.35
C ARG A 13 7.23 -23.43 1.26
N CYS A 14 7.19 -22.11 1.49
CA CYS A 14 6.62 -21.14 0.55
C CYS A 14 7.59 -20.62 -0.51
N ASN A 15 8.87 -21.01 -0.47
CA ASN A 15 9.84 -20.61 -1.47
C ASN A 15 10.08 -21.77 -2.45
N GLY A 16 10.26 -21.47 -3.74
CA GLY A 16 10.41 -22.48 -4.80
C GLY A 16 9.64 -22.12 -6.07
N LEU A 17 9.46 -23.09 -6.96
CA LEU A 17 8.73 -22.88 -8.21
C LEU A 17 7.25 -22.56 -7.99
N ALA A 18 6.75 -21.50 -8.64
CA ALA A 18 5.39 -20.99 -8.49
C ALA A 18 4.30 -22.01 -8.79
N LYS A 19 4.57 -22.98 -9.66
CA LYS A 19 3.63 -24.08 -10.00
C LYS A 19 3.36 -25.01 -8.81
N SER A 20 4.32 -25.15 -7.90
CA SER A 20 4.22 -26.04 -6.73
C SER A 20 3.77 -25.32 -5.47
N GLN A 21 3.46 -24.02 -5.57
CA GLN A 21 3.20 -23.18 -4.41
C GLN A 21 1.71 -22.92 -4.23
N ARG A 22 1.22 -23.21 -3.02
CA ARG A 22 -0.15 -22.91 -2.58
C ARG A 22 -0.29 -21.45 -2.12
N LEU A 23 -1.51 -20.94 -2.21
CA LEU A 23 -1.91 -19.62 -1.73
C LEU A 23 -2.86 -19.79 -0.53
N LEU A 24 -2.99 -18.76 0.30
CA LEU A 24 -3.93 -18.71 1.41
C LEU A 24 -5.15 -17.87 1.04
N ALA A 25 -4.94 -16.60 0.74
CA ALA A 25 -5.97 -15.66 0.31
C ALA A 25 -5.30 -14.47 -0.42
N PRO A 26 -5.07 -14.54 -1.74
CA PRO A 26 -4.50 -13.44 -2.48
C PRO A 26 -5.46 -12.24 -2.52
N VAL A 27 -5.00 -11.08 -2.06
CA VAL A 27 -5.80 -9.85 -1.96
C VAL A 27 -5.26 -8.71 -2.84
N ALA A 28 -3.98 -8.76 -3.21
CA ALA A 28 -3.34 -7.69 -3.96
C ALA A 28 -2.30 -8.23 -4.94
N LEU A 29 -2.10 -7.48 -6.04
CA LEU A 29 -1.08 -7.72 -7.04
C LEU A 29 -0.38 -6.41 -7.38
N ALA A 30 0.93 -6.49 -7.63
CA ALA A 30 1.70 -5.41 -8.24
C ALA A 30 2.74 -5.99 -9.21
N SER A 31 3.05 -5.26 -10.28
CA SER A 31 4.10 -5.64 -11.24
C SER A 31 5.32 -4.74 -11.08
N GLY A 32 6.51 -5.34 -11.05
CA GLY A 32 7.79 -4.63 -11.16
C GLY A 32 8.13 -4.32 -12.63
N PRO A 33 9.05 -3.36 -12.86
CA PRO A 33 9.49 -2.99 -14.20
C PRO A 33 10.31 -4.09 -14.91
N ASP A 34 10.83 -5.05 -14.15
CA ASP A 34 11.57 -6.23 -14.62
C ASP A 34 10.66 -7.41 -15.01
N GLY A 35 9.34 -7.24 -14.92
CA GLY A 35 8.36 -8.30 -15.17
C GLY A 35 8.10 -9.20 -13.96
N THR A 36 8.73 -8.92 -12.81
CA THR A 36 8.40 -9.59 -11.54
C THR A 36 6.97 -9.26 -11.12
N ILE A 37 6.26 -10.25 -10.56
CA ILE A 37 4.94 -10.06 -9.97
C ILE A 37 5.03 -10.21 -8.45
N TYR A 38 4.45 -9.26 -7.73
CA TYR A 38 4.29 -9.31 -6.28
C TYR A 38 2.85 -9.69 -5.95
N VAL A 39 2.70 -10.73 -5.15
CA VAL A 39 1.40 -11.25 -4.71
C VAL A 39 1.25 -11.02 -3.22
N GLY A 40 0.26 -10.23 -2.84
CA GLY A 40 -0.19 -10.10 -1.46
C GLY A 40 -1.08 -11.29 -1.11
N ASP A 41 -0.48 -12.36 -0.60
CA ASP A 41 -1.12 -13.61 -0.21
C ASP A 41 -1.40 -13.64 1.29
N PHE A 42 -2.44 -12.91 1.71
CA PHE A 42 -2.80 -12.71 3.12
C PHE A 42 -1.62 -12.16 3.92
N ASN A 43 -1.08 -12.92 4.88
CA ASN A 43 0.05 -12.52 5.70
C ASN A 43 1.40 -12.51 4.98
N LEU A 44 1.51 -13.11 3.79
CA LEU A 44 2.77 -13.16 3.05
C LEU A 44 2.69 -12.32 1.79
N ILE A 45 3.65 -11.43 1.60
CA ILE A 45 3.87 -10.80 0.30
C ILE A 45 5.00 -11.56 -0.39
N ARG A 46 4.69 -12.08 -1.58
CA ARG A 46 5.53 -13.03 -2.30
C ARG A 46 5.94 -12.45 -3.64
N LYS A 47 7.24 -12.44 -3.90
CA LYS A 47 7.85 -12.08 -5.16
C LYS A 47 7.86 -13.30 -6.08
N ILE A 48 7.42 -13.13 -7.32
CA ILE A 48 7.45 -14.14 -8.39
C ILE A 48 8.25 -13.56 -9.54
N THR A 49 9.42 -14.11 -9.80
CA THR A 49 10.28 -13.72 -10.92
C THR A 49 9.83 -14.37 -12.24
N THR A 50 10.34 -13.88 -13.36
CA THR A 50 9.95 -14.31 -14.72
C THR A 50 10.31 -15.76 -15.03
N ASP A 51 11.30 -16.33 -14.32
CA ASP A 51 11.66 -17.75 -14.34
C ASP A 51 10.70 -18.63 -13.51
N GLY A 52 9.73 -18.02 -12.82
CA GLY A 52 8.73 -18.69 -12.00
C GLY A 52 9.21 -19.04 -10.59
N GLN A 53 10.32 -18.48 -10.12
CA GLN A 53 10.79 -18.65 -8.75
C GLN A 53 10.01 -17.74 -7.79
N VAL A 54 9.57 -18.31 -6.66
CA VAL A 54 8.83 -17.61 -5.60
C VAL A 54 9.70 -17.45 -4.38
N THR A 55 9.69 -16.24 -3.83
CA THR A 55 10.34 -15.89 -2.57
C THR A 55 9.43 -15.00 -1.73
N THR A 56 9.23 -15.33 -0.46
CA THR A 56 8.56 -14.45 0.50
C THR A 56 9.46 -13.27 0.84
N ILE A 57 8.96 -12.05 0.66
CA ILE A 57 9.74 -10.81 0.86
C ILE A 57 9.28 -9.99 2.07
N VAL A 58 8.00 -10.11 2.45
CA VAL A 58 7.43 -9.49 3.64
C VAL A 58 6.47 -10.48 4.29
N GLU A 59 6.52 -10.55 5.62
CA GLU A 59 5.54 -11.25 6.45
C GLU A 59 4.85 -10.23 7.35
N LEU A 60 3.58 -9.95 7.07
CA LEU A 60 2.72 -9.09 7.87
C LEU A 60 2.20 -9.85 9.08
N SER A 61 1.96 -9.16 10.19
CA SER A 61 1.32 -9.78 11.34
C SER A 61 -0.15 -10.14 11.02
N PRO A 62 -0.68 -11.27 11.54
CA PRO A 62 -2.07 -11.65 11.31
C PRO A 62 -3.10 -10.58 11.72
N ALA A 63 -2.76 -9.71 12.67
CA ALA A 63 -3.61 -8.60 13.09
C ALA A 63 -3.78 -7.54 11.98
N GLN A 64 -2.73 -7.30 11.18
CA GLN A 64 -2.71 -6.30 10.09
C GLN A 64 -3.49 -6.74 8.85
N VAL A 65 -3.78 -8.03 8.69
CA VAL A 65 -4.38 -8.61 7.47
C VAL A 65 -5.88 -8.86 7.59
N SER A 66 -6.53 -8.33 8.62
CA SER A 66 -7.99 -8.37 8.78
C SER A 66 -8.72 -7.58 7.68
N TYR A 67 -8.01 -6.70 6.96
CA TYR A 67 -8.52 -5.90 5.84
C TYR A 67 -7.61 -5.97 4.62
N SER A 68 -8.19 -5.78 3.43
CA SER A 68 -7.47 -5.81 2.15
C SER A 68 -6.47 -4.66 2.04
N TYR A 69 -5.17 -4.97 2.14
CA TYR A 69 -4.10 -4.06 1.77
C TYR A 69 -3.93 -3.99 0.25
N HIS A 70 -3.27 -2.94 -0.22
CA HIS A 70 -2.92 -2.72 -1.62
C HIS A 70 -1.41 -2.63 -1.77
N LEU A 71 -0.93 -2.98 -2.96
CA LEU A 71 0.50 -3.02 -3.29
C LEU A 71 0.78 -2.11 -4.49
N THR A 72 1.92 -1.43 -4.47
CA THR A 72 2.48 -0.77 -5.64
C THR A 72 4.00 -0.82 -5.59
N VAL A 73 4.65 -0.90 -6.75
CA VAL A 73 6.11 -0.77 -6.84
C VAL A 73 6.44 0.68 -7.15
N GLY A 74 7.40 1.27 -6.43
CA GLY A 74 7.94 2.59 -6.73
C GLY A 74 8.75 2.53 -8.03
N PRO A 75 8.38 3.30 -9.09
CA PRO A 75 9.11 3.24 -10.36
C PRO A 75 10.51 3.88 -10.30
N VAL A 76 10.78 4.65 -9.25
CA VAL A 76 12.05 5.39 -9.07
C VAL A 76 13.05 4.59 -8.23
N ASP A 77 12.60 4.02 -7.11
CA ASP A 77 13.46 3.29 -6.17
C ASP A 77 13.37 1.76 -6.30
N GLY A 78 12.33 1.25 -6.98
CA GLY A 78 12.09 -0.19 -7.14
C GLY A 78 11.58 -0.88 -5.87
N HIS A 79 11.27 -0.14 -4.81
CA HIS A 79 10.77 -0.71 -3.56
C HIS A 79 9.28 -1.00 -3.65
N LEU A 80 8.82 -1.96 -2.86
CA LEU A 80 7.40 -2.26 -2.73
C LEU A 80 6.79 -1.41 -1.62
N TYR A 81 5.66 -0.78 -1.93
CA TYR A 81 4.85 -0.01 -1.01
C TYR A 81 3.55 -0.74 -0.71
N ILE A 82 3.14 -0.70 0.55
CA ILE A 82 2.03 -1.47 1.09
C ILE A 82 1.14 -0.49 1.86
N SER A 83 -0.15 -0.44 1.53
CA SER A 83 -1.12 0.29 2.36
C SER A 83 -1.58 -0.60 3.50
N ASP A 84 -1.37 -0.22 4.75
CA ASP A 84 -1.90 -0.92 5.92
C ASP A 84 -3.10 -0.12 6.47
N PRO A 85 -4.36 -0.50 6.12
CA PRO A 85 -5.53 0.25 6.53
C PRO A 85 -5.78 0.19 8.04
N GLU A 86 -5.38 -0.91 8.69
CA GLU A 86 -5.60 -1.14 10.12
C GLU A 86 -4.61 -0.37 10.98
N GLN A 87 -3.37 -0.24 10.51
CA GLN A 87 -2.36 0.57 11.17
C GLN A 87 -2.37 2.02 10.70
N HIS A 88 -3.31 2.43 9.84
CA HIS A 88 -3.39 3.80 9.31
C HIS A 88 -2.05 4.30 8.73
N GLN A 89 -1.35 3.41 8.03
CA GLN A 89 0.03 3.62 7.60
C GLN A 89 0.25 3.15 6.15
N ILE A 90 1.24 3.75 5.49
CA ILE A 90 1.86 3.23 4.27
C ILE A 90 3.26 2.75 4.64
N LEU A 91 3.54 1.50 4.32
CA LEU A 91 4.83 0.86 4.54
C LEU A 91 5.63 0.80 3.25
N ARG A 92 6.95 0.78 3.37
CA ARG A 92 7.90 0.54 2.27
C ARG A 92 8.84 -0.60 2.66
N THR A 93 9.20 -1.46 1.73
CA THR A 93 10.21 -2.50 1.97
C THR A 93 11.59 -1.91 2.23
N LEU A 94 12.39 -2.50 3.12
CA LEU A 94 13.77 -2.05 3.37
C LEU A 94 14.75 -2.60 2.32
N SER A 95 14.59 -3.86 1.93
CA SER A 95 15.43 -4.55 0.95
C SER A 95 14.61 -5.35 -0.06
N MET A 96 15.07 -5.35 -1.30
CA MET A 96 14.48 -6.09 -2.43
C MET A 96 15.34 -7.27 -2.90
N SER A 97 16.39 -7.60 -2.14
CA SER A 97 17.34 -8.68 -2.44
C SER A 97 17.70 -9.54 -1.24
N ASP A 98 17.73 -8.97 -0.03
CA ASP A 98 17.97 -9.69 1.22
C ASP A 98 16.65 -9.92 1.95
N PHE A 99 16.23 -11.18 2.00
CA PHE A 99 14.97 -11.60 2.61
C PHE A 99 15.18 -12.53 3.81
N MET A 100 16.32 -12.43 4.50
CA MET A 100 16.61 -13.27 5.67
C MET A 100 15.61 -13.06 6.81
N SER A 101 15.01 -11.88 6.93
CA SER A 101 13.99 -11.56 7.94
C SER A 101 12.76 -10.88 7.33
N PRO A 102 11.85 -11.61 6.67
CA PRO A 102 10.67 -11.03 6.02
C PRO A 102 9.75 -10.25 6.97
N LYS A 103 9.74 -10.60 8.26
CA LYS A 103 8.96 -9.89 9.30
C LYS A 103 9.42 -8.46 9.55
N ASN A 104 10.72 -8.20 9.35
CA ASN A 104 11.35 -6.92 9.69
C ASN A 104 11.80 -6.16 8.43
N ASN A 105 11.32 -6.55 7.25
CA ASN A 105 11.74 -5.96 5.99
C ASN A 105 10.88 -4.76 5.57
N THR A 106 10.29 -4.02 6.51
CA THR A 106 9.43 -2.86 6.21
C THR A 106 9.69 -1.70 7.15
N GLU A 107 9.40 -0.49 6.67
CA GLU A 107 9.40 0.75 7.45
C GLU A 107 8.17 1.60 7.11
N VAL A 108 7.79 2.48 8.03
CA VAL A 108 6.69 3.43 7.82
C VAL A 108 7.19 4.65 7.04
N VAL A 109 6.50 4.97 5.94
CA VAL A 109 6.80 6.13 5.09
C VAL A 109 5.72 7.20 5.14
N VAL A 110 4.48 6.84 5.46
CA VAL A 110 3.35 7.77 5.64
C VAL A 110 2.46 7.25 6.76
N GLY A 111 1.96 8.15 7.62
CA GLY A 111 1.01 7.81 8.68
C GLY A 111 1.68 7.63 10.04
N SER A 112 1.14 8.30 11.06
CA SER A 112 1.62 8.20 12.44
C SER A 112 1.16 6.92 13.16
N GLY A 113 0.20 6.19 12.58
CA GLY A 113 -0.51 5.09 13.26
C GLY A 113 -1.85 5.52 13.86
N GLU A 114 -2.09 6.81 14.02
CA GLU A 114 -3.35 7.31 14.54
C GLU A 114 -4.39 7.48 13.42
N LYS A 115 -5.62 7.07 13.72
CA LYS A 115 -6.76 7.29 12.84
C LYS A 115 -7.09 8.77 12.73
N CYS A 116 -7.20 9.29 11.50
CA CYS A 116 -7.79 10.61 11.33
C CYS A 116 -9.32 10.57 11.50
N LEU A 117 -9.85 11.45 12.35
CA LEU A 117 -11.28 11.59 12.60
C LEU A 117 -11.89 12.66 11.68
N PRO A 118 -13.18 12.53 11.31
CA PRO A 118 -13.89 13.61 10.62
C PRO A 118 -13.82 14.91 11.41
N ARG A 119 -13.66 16.05 10.71
CA ARG A 119 -13.54 17.40 11.30
C ARG A 119 -12.33 17.58 12.24
N ASP A 120 -11.26 16.81 12.01
CA ASP A 120 -9.97 17.07 12.66
C ASP A 120 -9.55 18.53 12.44
N LYS A 121 -9.13 19.21 13.52
CA LYS A 121 -8.78 20.64 13.47
C LYS A 121 -7.45 20.90 12.78
N ALA A 122 -6.59 19.90 12.71
CA ALA A 122 -5.28 19.98 12.07
C ALA A 122 -5.30 19.38 10.66
N GLU A 123 -6.49 19.16 10.07
CA GLU A 123 -6.66 18.58 8.74
C GLU A 123 -5.86 17.29 8.55
N CYS A 124 -5.83 16.43 9.59
CA CYS A 124 -5.06 15.19 9.58
C CYS A 124 -3.55 15.36 9.32
N GLY A 125 -2.99 16.55 9.54
CA GLY A 125 -1.59 16.89 9.26
C GLY A 125 -1.29 17.25 7.80
N ASP A 126 -2.30 17.57 6.99
CA ASP A 126 -2.08 18.14 5.65
C ASP A 126 -1.21 19.40 5.72
N GLY A 127 -0.29 19.54 4.77
CA GLY A 127 0.75 20.57 4.73
C GLY A 127 1.98 20.26 5.61
N GLY A 128 1.94 19.18 6.40
CA GLY A 128 3.02 18.75 7.29
C GLY A 128 3.78 17.51 6.81
N SER A 129 4.67 17.01 7.66
CA SER A 129 5.42 15.77 7.47
C SER A 129 4.46 14.58 7.27
N ALA A 130 4.67 13.82 6.19
CA ALA A 130 3.86 12.66 5.87
C ALA A 130 3.93 11.54 6.93
N LYS A 131 5.06 11.43 7.64
CA LYS A 131 5.23 10.44 8.71
C LYS A 131 4.42 10.77 9.97
N ASP A 132 4.19 12.06 10.22
CA ASP A 132 3.46 12.52 11.40
C ASP A 132 1.96 12.72 11.13
N ALA A 133 1.57 12.71 9.86
CA ALA A 133 0.19 12.83 9.43
C ALA A 133 -0.66 11.64 9.86
N LYS A 134 -1.95 11.88 10.11
CA LYS A 134 -2.92 10.82 10.45
C LYS A 134 -3.61 10.36 9.17
N LEU A 135 -3.78 9.06 8.98
CA LEU A 135 -4.58 8.52 7.86
C LEU A 135 -5.92 8.02 8.40
N ALA A 136 -7.00 8.25 7.65
CA ALA A 136 -8.33 7.78 8.05
C ALA A 136 -8.50 6.28 7.74
N TYR A 137 -8.24 5.89 6.49
CA TYR A 137 -8.32 4.50 6.03
C TYR A 137 -7.63 4.39 4.65
N PRO A 138 -6.30 4.21 4.60
CA PRO A 138 -5.56 4.15 3.34
C PRO A 138 -5.92 2.88 2.56
N LYS A 139 -6.31 3.04 1.29
CA LYS A 139 -6.67 1.95 0.37
C LYS A 139 -5.66 1.89 -0.79
N GLY A 140 -6.16 1.98 -2.03
CA GLY A 140 -5.32 2.03 -3.22
C GLY A 140 -4.26 3.12 -3.13
N ILE A 141 -3.04 2.74 -3.50
CA ILE A 141 -1.88 3.61 -3.57
C ILE A 141 -1.24 3.50 -4.95
N THR A 142 -0.69 4.61 -5.44
CA THR A 142 0.10 4.62 -6.68
C THR A 142 1.22 5.64 -6.58
N ILE A 143 2.31 5.40 -7.30
CA ILE A 143 3.51 6.24 -7.25
C ILE A 143 3.84 6.70 -8.65
N THR A 144 4.00 8.01 -8.81
CA THR A 144 4.37 8.60 -10.09
C THR A 144 5.86 8.39 -10.39
N LYS A 145 6.25 8.61 -11.65
CA LYS A 145 7.67 8.64 -12.08
C LYS A 145 8.53 9.70 -11.37
N HIS A 146 7.91 10.64 -10.66
CA HIS A 146 8.59 11.68 -9.89
C HIS A 146 8.66 11.35 -8.39
N GLY A 147 8.21 10.15 -7.97
CA GLY A 147 8.21 9.72 -6.57
C GLY A 147 7.04 10.27 -5.75
N VAL A 148 6.08 10.98 -6.36
CA VAL A 148 4.86 11.43 -5.67
C VAL A 148 3.95 10.23 -5.40
N ILE A 149 3.58 10.03 -4.14
CA ILE A 149 2.72 8.92 -3.68
C ILE A 149 1.29 9.44 -3.58
N TYR A 150 0.35 8.89 -4.34
CA TYR A 150 -1.08 9.16 -4.21
C TYR A 150 -1.76 8.06 -3.39
N ILE A 151 -2.65 8.47 -2.49
CA ILE A 151 -3.29 7.62 -1.50
C ILE A 151 -4.79 7.89 -1.52
N ALA A 152 -5.59 6.84 -1.74
CA ALA A 152 -7.02 6.89 -1.45
C ALA A 152 -7.24 6.72 0.06
N ASP A 153 -7.42 7.82 0.78
CA ASP A 153 -7.53 7.86 2.23
C ASP A 153 -8.98 8.10 2.68
N GLY A 154 -9.70 7.02 2.98
CA GLY A 154 -11.12 7.07 3.33
C GLY A 154 -11.98 7.58 2.17
N THR A 155 -12.46 8.83 2.28
CA THR A 155 -13.23 9.54 1.24
C THR A 155 -12.40 10.61 0.52
N ASN A 156 -11.11 10.72 0.82
CA ASN A 156 -10.22 11.73 0.26
C ASN A 156 -9.18 11.08 -0.67
N ILE A 157 -8.64 11.88 -1.59
CA ILE A 157 -7.39 11.56 -2.27
C ILE A 157 -6.32 12.49 -1.71
N ARG A 158 -5.30 11.92 -1.10
CA ARG A 158 -4.13 12.63 -0.57
C ARG A 158 -2.89 12.25 -1.36
N PHE A 159 -1.87 13.09 -1.33
CA PHE A 159 -0.60 12.78 -1.94
C PHE A 159 0.59 13.26 -1.11
N VAL A 160 1.72 12.59 -1.24
CA VAL A 160 2.99 12.96 -0.62
C VAL A 160 3.94 13.44 -1.69
N ASP A 161 4.42 14.67 -1.57
CA ASP A 161 5.36 15.26 -2.51
C ASP A 161 6.80 14.74 -2.31
N ALA A 162 7.71 15.11 -3.21
CA ALA A 162 9.11 14.67 -3.16
C ALA A 162 9.88 15.16 -1.92
N ARG A 163 9.34 16.12 -1.16
CA ARG A 163 9.92 16.61 0.10
C ARG A 163 9.39 15.84 1.31
N GLY A 164 8.49 14.89 1.11
CA GLY A 164 7.84 14.14 2.19
C GLY A 164 6.72 14.91 2.88
N ILE A 165 6.14 15.91 2.23
CA ILE A 165 4.99 16.67 2.75
C ILE A 165 3.70 16.07 2.21
N ILE A 166 2.74 15.81 3.09
CA ILE A 166 1.42 15.29 2.71
C ILE A 166 0.47 16.45 2.37
N HIS A 167 -0.35 16.25 1.36
CA HIS A 167 -1.33 17.20 0.86
C HIS A 167 -2.63 16.46 0.55
N ARG A 168 -3.73 17.20 0.50
CA ARG A 168 -5.02 16.72 0.00
C ARG A 168 -5.28 17.26 -1.39
N LEU A 169 -5.67 16.36 -2.30
CA LEU A 169 -6.06 16.68 -3.66
C LEU A 169 -7.59 16.70 -3.83
N ILE A 170 -8.29 15.72 -3.26
CA ILE A 170 -9.74 15.57 -3.38
C ILE A 170 -10.33 15.28 -2.00
N GLY A 171 -11.51 15.84 -1.74
CA GLY A 171 -12.28 15.63 -0.51
C GLY A 171 -12.22 16.83 0.42
N ASP A 172 -12.78 16.72 1.62
CA ASP A 172 -12.97 17.80 2.60
C ASP A 172 -13.21 17.19 3.99
N TYR A 173 -12.66 17.79 5.04
CA TYR A 173 -12.87 17.37 6.44
C TYR A 173 -14.12 17.96 7.10
N TYR A 174 -14.76 18.96 6.47
CA TYR A 174 -15.85 19.77 7.02
C TYR A 174 -17.21 19.57 6.33
N HIS A 175 -17.28 18.80 5.24
CA HIS A 175 -18.48 18.52 4.42
C HIS A 175 -19.26 19.78 3.99
N LYS A 176 -18.58 20.86 3.59
CA LYS A 176 -19.25 22.15 3.36
C LYS A 176 -19.81 22.38 1.96
N SER A 177 -19.39 21.62 0.94
CA SER A 177 -19.98 21.75 -0.40
C SER A 177 -19.74 20.52 -1.28
N TRP A 178 -20.76 19.69 -1.45
CA TRP A 178 -20.77 18.64 -2.47
C TRP A 178 -21.50 19.15 -3.71
N ARG A 179 -20.79 19.23 -4.84
CA ARG A 179 -21.42 19.40 -6.15
C ARG A 179 -21.52 18.03 -6.82
N PRO A 180 -22.68 17.64 -7.37
CA PRO A 180 -22.79 16.40 -8.14
C PRO A 180 -21.77 16.38 -9.28
N ILE A 181 -21.21 15.20 -9.55
CA ILE A 181 -20.25 15.02 -10.65
C ILE A 181 -21.03 15.17 -11.98
N PRO A 182 -20.66 16.13 -12.85
CA PRO A 182 -21.36 16.33 -14.11
C PRO A 182 -21.08 15.19 -15.09
N CYS A 183 -22.11 14.75 -15.82
CA CYS A 183 -21.98 13.63 -16.78
C CYS A 183 -21.13 13.97 -18.02
N PHE A 184 -21.05 15.26 -18.41
CA PHE A 184 -20.46 15.69 -19.69
C PHE A 184 -19.40 16.80 -19.54
N ALA A 185 -18.96 17.10 -18.32
CA ALA A 185 -17.96 18.14 -18.07
C ALA A 185 -16.89 17.64 -17.09
N THR A 186 -15.73 18.30 -17.09
CA THR A 186 -14.66 18.03 -16.12
C THR A 186 -14.78 18.97 -14.92
N LEU A 187 -14.69 18.42 -13.71
CA LEU A 187 -14.51 19.21 -12.50
C LEU A 187 -13.03 19.61 -12.39
N THR A 188 -12.76 20.90 -12.40
CA THR A 188 -11.44 21.42 -12.03
C THR A 188 -11.28 21.34 -10.51
N LEU A 189 -10.22 20.69 -10.07
CA LEU A 189 -9.80 20.74 -8.67
C LEU A 189 -9.30 22.16 -8.39
N LEU A 190 -9.87 22.82 -7.39
CA LEU A 190 -9.37 24.10 -6.91
C LEU A 190 -8.04 23.82 -6.20
N GLN A 191 -6.96 24.45 -6.67
CA GLN A 191 -5.64 24.42 -6.06
C GLN A 191 -5.65 25.15 -4.71
#